data_AF-S7XFT5-F1
#
_entry.id   AF-S7XFT5-F1
#
_cell.length_a   1.000
_cell.length_b   1.000
_cell.length_c   1.000
_cell.angle_alpha   90.00
_cell.angle_beta   90.00
_cell.angle_gamma   90.00
#
_symmetry.space_group_name_H-M   'P 1'
#
loop_
_entity.id
_entity.type
_entity.pdbx_description
1 polymer ?
#
loop_
_entity_poly.entity_id
_entity_poly.type
_entity_poly.pdbx_seq_one_letter_code
_entity_poly.pdbx_strand_id
1 'polypeptide(L)'
;LFRSYKILFLYPMVRDKFRIICIETSMDIYSNIKILLKDRYGDYIKIYSLSMIEFIKELEILVIKVNLNIVKEIKNVLEINNYKYMIVSSIKRSRKLLTKKINEI
;
A
#
# COMPACT_ATOMS: atom_id res chain seq x y z
N LEU A 1 14.16 -35.69 -23.66
CA LEU A 1 13.18 -35.79 -22.56
C LEU A 1 13.11 -34.51 -21.69
N PHE A 2 13.31 -33.31 -22.23
CA PHE A 2 12.99 -32.06 -21.50
C PHE A 2 12.49 -31.00 -22.49
N ARG A 3 11.17 -30.85 -22.59
CA ARG A 3 10.52 -29.77 -23.33
C ARG A 3 9.54 -29.05 -22.40
N SER A 4 9.84 -27.77 -22.17
CA SER A 4 8.91 -26.66 -21.93
C SER A 4 7.98 -26.71 -20.70
N TYR A 5 8.47 -26.20 -19.56
CA TYR A 5 7.62 -25.46 -18.64
C TYR A 5 7.36 -24.08 -19.25
N LYS A 6 6.17 -23.90 -19.86
CA LYS A 6 5.62 -22.56 -20.11
C LYS A 6 5.27 -21.98 -18.75
N ILE A 7 6.05 -21.01 -18.28
CA ILE A 7 5.64 -20.14 -17.17
C ILE A 7 4.33 -19.49 -17.60
N LEU A 8 3.22 -19.89 -16.97
CA LEU A 8 1.93 -19.22 -17.10
C LEU A 8 2.08 -17.81 -16.53
N PHE A 9 2.42 -16.85 -17.39
CA PHE A 9 2.16 -15.44 -17.09
C PHE A 9 0.64 -15.29 -17.00
N LEU A 10 0.12 -15.09 -15.79
CA LEU A 10 -1.27 -14.69 -15.57
C LEU A 10 -1.59 -13.50 -16.47
N TYR A 11 -2.66 -13.65 -17.27
CA TYR A 11 -3.15 -12.61 -18.17
C TYR A 11 -3.27 -11.27 -17.44
N PRO A 12 -3.02 -10.12 -18.09
CA PRO A 12 -3.08 -8.80 -17.45
C PRO A 12 -4.42 -8.48 -16.75
N MET A 13 -5.51 -9.18 -17.08
CA MET A 13 -6.80 -9.08 -16.37
C MET A 13 -6.81 -9.73 -14.98
N VAL A 14 -5.93 -10.71 -14.73
CA VAL A 14 -5.76 -11.42 -13.45
C VAL A 14 -4.50 -10.94 -12.71
N ARG A 15 -3.87 -9.87 -13.18
CA ARG A 15 -2.83 -9.19 -12.40
C ARG A 15 -3.51 -8.45 -11.28
N ASP A 16 -3.22 -8.82 -10.04
CA ASP A 16 -3.68 -8.09 -8.86
C ASP A 16 -3.42 -6.59 -9.07
N LYS A 17 -4.51 -5.82 -9.11
CA LYS A 17 -4.44 -4.36 -9.23
C LYS A 17 -4.11 -3.83 -7.86
N PHE A 18 -3.06 -3.02 -7.77
CA PHE A 18 -2.66 -2.39 -6.52
C PHE A 18 -2.64 -0.87 -6.64
N ARG A 19 -2.78 -0.21 -5.49
CA ARG A 19 -2.50 1.21 -5.28
C ARG A 19 -1.43 1.35 -4.21
N ILE A 20 -0.74 2.48 -4.25
CA ILE A 20 0.22 2.85 -3.22
C ILE A 20 -0.42 3.95 -2.39
N ILE A 21 -0.35 3.84 -1.07
CA ILE A 21 -0.81 4.85 -0.13
C ILE A 21 0.40 5.31 0.68
N CYS A 22 0.65 6.60 0.68
CA CYS A 22 1.65 7.26 1.53
C CYS A 22 0.91 7.87 2.71
N ILE A 23 1.36 7.63 3.92
CA ILE A 23 0.72 8.08 5.15
C ILE A 23 1.77 8.87 5.94
N GLU A 24 1.48 10.12 6.27
CA GLU A 24 2.34 10.94 7.14
C GLU A 24 2.11 10.49 8.60
N THR A 25 3.15 9.92 9.22
CA THR A 25 3.09 9.30 10.54
C THR A 25 4.45 8.95 11.14
N SER A 26 4.50 8.92 12.47
CA SER A 26 5.49 8.14 13.23
C SER A 26 5.37 6.63 12.96
N MET A 27 6.45 5.89 13.16
CA MET A 27 6.69 4.53 12.65
C MET A 27 5.64 3.45 13.02
N ASP A 28 4.76 3.69 13.99
CA ASP A 28 3.89 2.68 14.63
C ASP A 28 2.57 2.38 13.90
N ILE A 29 2.22 3.12 12.84
CA ILE A 29 0.90 3.00 12.20
C ILE A 29 0.68 1.68 11.45
N TYR A 30 1.72 1.05 10.90
CA TYR A 30 1.52 -0.12 10.03
C TYR A 30 0.82 -1.27 10.77
N SER A 31 1.24 -1.52 12.01
CA SER A 31 0.62 -2.53 12.89
C SER A 31 -0.82 -2.15 13.24
N ASN A 32 -1.07 -0.88 13.53
CA ASN A 32 -2.40 -0.38 13.88
C ASN A 32 -3.38 -0.51 12.72
N ILE A 33 -3.00 -0.15 11.49
CA ILE A 33 -3.85 -0.32 10.30
C ILE A 33 -4.18 -1.79 10.08
N LYS A 34 -3.20 -2.69 10.24
CA LYS A 34 -3.43 -4.13 10.06
C LYS A 34 -4.42 -4.67 11.09
N ILE A 35 -4.32 -4.24 12.35
CA ILE A 35 -5.26 -4.60 13.43
C ILE A 35 -6.64 -4.02 13.13
N LEU A 36 -6.75 -2.72 12.86
CA LEU A 36 -8.02 -2.03 12.58
C LEU A 36 -8.78 -2.65 11.41
N LEU A 37 -8.06 -3.04 10.36
CA LEU A 37 -8.66 -3.73 9.22
C LEU A 37 -9.15 -5.12 9.63
N LYS A 38 -8.32 -5.91 10.33
CA LYS A 38 -8.70 -7.23 10.82
C LYS A 38 -9.92 -7.17 11.75
N ASP A 39 -10.01 -6.17 12.61
CA ASP A 39 -11.13 -6.02 13.54
C ASP A 39 -12.43 -5.66 12.82
N ARG A 40 -12.37 -4.82 11.77
CA ARG A 40 -13.58 -4.41 11.01
C ARG A 40 -14.06 -5.43 9.99
N TYR A 41 -13.15 -6.10 9.27
CA TYR A 41 -13.54 -6.99 8.16
C TYR A 41 -13.08 -8.44 8.36
N GLY A 42 -12.56 -8.77 9.55
CA GLY A 42 -12.16 -10.12 9.92
C GLY A 42 -10.97 -10.65 9.14
N ASP A 43 -10.87 -11.97 9.10
CA ASP A 43 -9.84 -12.68 8.35
C ASP A 43 -10.04 -12.64 6.82
N TYR A 44 -11.11 -12.02 6.30
CA TYR A 44 -11.28 -11.81 4.86
C TYR A 44 -10.16 -10.97 4.23
N ILE A 45 -9.48 -10.14 5.03
CA ILE A 45 -8.34 -9.31 4.59
C ILE A 45 -7.05 -10.12 4.45
N LYS A 46 -6.96 -11.32 5.07
CA LYS A 46 -5.68 -12.02 5.33
C LYS A 46 -4.90 -12.50 4.11
N ILE A 47 -5.39 -12.35 2.89
CA ILE A 47 -4.78 -13.11 1.79
C ILE A 47 -3.63 -12.35 1.09
N TYR A 48 -3.80 -11.16 0.48
CA TYR A 48 -2.66 -10.46 -0.19
C TYR A 48 -2.80 -8.93 -0.29
N SER A 49 -3.50 -8.32 0.67
CA SER A 49 -4.12 -7.02 0.43
C SER A 49 -3.32 -5.80 0.92
N LEU A 50 -2.39 -5.96 1.86
CA LEU A 50 -1.61 -4.87 2.46
C LEU A 50 -0.14 -5.28 2.66
N SER A 51 0.79 -4.56 2.04
CA SER A 51 2.25 -4.76 2.20
C SER A 51 2.94 -3.43 2.45
N MET A 52 3.81 -3.36 3.45
CA MET A 52 4.70 -2.22 3.62
C MET A 52 5.76 -2.24 2.52
N ILE A 53 5.99 -1.09 1.87
CA ILE A 53 7.05 -0.94 0.86
C ILE A 53 8.29 -0.31 1.49
N GLU A 54 8.11 0.87 2.08
CA GLU A 54 9.19 1.70 2.60
C GLU A 54 8.67 2.61 3.71
N PHE A 55 9.54 2.95 4.65
CA PHE A 55 9.34 4.04 5.61
C PHE A 55 10.45 5.05 5.41
N ILE A 56 10.08 6.30 5.16
CA ILE A 56 11.01 7.41 4.94
C ILE A 56 11.05 8.20 6.24
N LYS A 57 12.14 8.03 7.00
CA LYS A 57 12.29 8.61 8.34
C LYS A 57 12.33 10.13 8.30
N GLU A 58 12.99 10.69 7.30
CA GLU A 58 13.21 12.13 7.14
C GLU A 58 11.90 12.91 6.93
N LEU A 59 10.89 12.26 6.37
CA LEU A 59 9.57 12.85 6.13
C LEU A 59 8.50 12.33 7.09
N GLU A 60 8.84 11.35 7.93
CA GLU A 60 7.87 10.55 8.69
C GLU A 60 6.75 10.01 7.77
N ILE A 61 7.12 9.37 6.65
CA ILE A 61 6.15 8.84 5.69
C ILE A 61 6.25 7.33 5.58
N LEU A 62 5.12 6.66 5.85
CA LEU A 62 4.93 5.25 5.60
C LEU A 62 4.30 5.03 4.22
N VAL A 63 4.95 4.24 3.39
CA VAL A 63 4.46 3.87 2.05
C VAL A 63 4.01 2.42 2.07
N ILE A 64 2.73 2.20 1.81
CA ILE A 64 2.10 0.88 1.76
C ILE A 64 1.55 0.59 0.35
N LYS A 65 1.65 -0.67 -0.06
CA LYS A 65 1.00 -1.22 -1.24
C LYS A 65 -0.27 -1.94 -0.83
N VAL A 66 -1.35 -1.60 -1.50
CA VAL A 66 -2.72 -1.98 -1.15
C VAL A 66 -3.40 -2.57 -2.37
N ASN A 67 -4.13 -3.68 -2.22
CA ASN A 67 -4.97 -4.22 -3.28
C ASN A 67 -6.13 -3.25 -3.58
N LEU A 68 -6.39 -2.97 -4.85
CA LEU A 68 -7.41 -2.03 -5.31
C LEU A 68 -8.78 -2.28 -4.66
N ASN A 69 -9.13 -3.54 -4.43
CA ASN A 69 -10.41 -3.95 -3.86
C ASN A 69 -10.63 -3.48 -2.43
N ILE A 70 -9.56 -3.21 -1.67
CA ILE A 70 -9.65 -2.78 -0.27
C ILE A 70 -9.25 -1.32 -0.05
N VAL A 71 -8.96 -0.57 -1.12
CA VAL A 71 -8.50 0.83 -1.01
C VAL A 71 -9.54 1.71 -0.35
N LYS A 72 -10.83 1.45 -0.61
CA LYS A 72 -11.94 2.24 -0.03
C LYS A 72 -12.03 2.04 1.48
N GLU A 73 -11.82 0.81 1.93
CA GLU A 73 -11.85 0.37 3.32
C GLU A 73 -10.68 0.99 4.08
N ILE A 74 -9.48 0.96 3.51
CA ILE A 74 -8.32 1.64 4.09
C ILE A 74 -8.53 3.14 4.14
N LYS A 75 -9.06 3.73 3.07
CA LYS A 75 -9.35 5.17 3.00
C LYS A 75 -10.26 5.59 4.16
N ASN A 76 -11.35 4.85 4.38
CA ASN A 76 -12.27 5.11 5.49
C ASN A 76 -11.58 5.00 6.85
N VAL A 77 -10.70 4.01 7.05
CA VAL A 77 -9.94 3.86 8.30
C VAL A 77 -9.02 5.06 8.52
N LEU A 78 -8.31 5.51 7.47
CA LEU A 78 -7.43 6.66 7.58
C LEU A 78 -8.19 7.95 7.88
N GLU A 79 -9.36 8.14 7.26
CA GLU A 79 -10.21 9.32 7.48
C GLU A 79 -10.81 9.35 8.89
N ILE A 80 -11.33 8.23 9.39
CA ILE A 80 -11.91 8.15 10.74
C ILE A 80 -10.86 8.45 11.82
N ASN A 81 -9.61 8.08 11.58
CA ASN A 81 -8.50 8.33 12.51
C ASN A 81 -7.76 9.66 12.22
N ASN A 82 -8.28 10.51 11.33
CA ASN A 82 -7.69 11.80 10.95
C ASN A 82 -6.23 11.72 10.48
N TYR A 83 -5.85 10.62 9.83
CA TYR A 83 -4.52 10.50 9.25
C TYR A 83 -4.41 11.30 7.96
N LYS A 84 -3.29 11.99 7.79
CA LYS A 84 -2.95 12.64 6.52
C LYS A 84 -2.31 11.63 5.58
N TYR A 85 -2.92 11.43 4.41
CA TYR A 85 -2.46 10.43 3.46
C TYR A 85 -2.58 10.92 2.00
N MET A 86 -1.83 10.25 1.12
CA MET A 86 -1.83 10.49 -0.33
C MET A 86 -1.87 9.14 -1.07
N ILE A 87 -2.80 8.99 -2.01
CA ILE A 87 -2.90 7.78 -2.84
C ILE A 87 -2.25 8.03 -4.19
N VAL A 88 -1.33 7.15 -4.58
CA VAL A 88 -0.61 7.23 -5.86
C VAL A 88 -0.75 5.94 -6.67
N SER A 89 -0.73 6.12 -8.00
CA SER A 89 -0.97 5.02 -8.94
C SER A 89 0.22 4.06 -9.09
N SER A 90 1.43 4.47 -8.70
CA SER A 90 2.63 3.65 -8.77
C SER A 90 3.72 4.10 -7.81
N ILE A 91 4.64 3.18 -7.48
CA ILE A 91 5.81 3.45 -6.64
C ILE A 91 6.74 4.48 -7.29
N LYS A 92 6.97 4.39 -8.61
CA LYS A 92 7.80 5.36 -9.35
C LYS A 92 7.27 6.79 -9.20
N ARG A 93 5.95 6.97 -9.28
CA ARG A 93 5.30 8.28 -9.09
C ARG A 93 5.38 8.72 -7.63
N SER A 94 5.19 7.80 -6.69
CA SER A 94 5.39 8.04 -5.25
C SER A 94 6.75 8.66 -4.96
N ARG A 95 7.82 7.96 -5.37
CA ARG A 95 9.20 8.40 -5.15
C ARG A 95 9.49 9.74 -5.78
N LYS A 96 9.05 9.98 -7.02
CA LYS A 96 9.23 11.28 -7.67
C LYS A 96 8.57 12.43 -6.89
N LEU A 97 7.42 12.19 -6.27
CA LEU A 97 6.73 13.19 -5.43
C LEU A 97 7.43 13.38 -4.08
N LEU A 98 7.87 12.28 -3.46
CA LEU A 98 8.57 12.30 -2.17
C LEU A 98 9.94 12.97 -2.28
N THR A 99 10.73 12.66 -3.30
CA THR A 99 12.02 13.32 -3.58
C THR A 99 11.86 14.82 -3.82
N LYS A 100 10.78 15.26 -4.47
CA LYS A 100 10.49 16.70 -4.61
C LYS A 100 10.24 17.36 -3.26
N LYS A 101 9.41 16.76 -2.41
CA LYS A 101 9.17 17.27 -1.05
C LYS A 101 10.45 17.32 -0.21
N ILE A 102 11.33 16.32 -0.33
CA ILE A 102 12.62 16.31 0.39
C ILE A 102 13.50 17.47 -0.06
N ASN A 103 13.58 17.73 -1.37
CA ASN A 103 14.43 18.80 -1.90
C ASN A 103 13.90 20.22 -1.63
N GLU A 104 12.65 20.36 -1.20
CA GLU A 104 12.03 21.64 -0.83
C GLU A 104 12.28 22.00 0.65
N ILE A 105 12.71 21.03 1.48
CA ILE A 105 13.10 21.21 2.89
C ILE A 105 14.56 21.67 2.96
#